data_AF-A0A9X6ABE2-F1
#
_entry.id   AF-A0A9X6ABE2-F1
#
_cell.length_a   1.000
_cell.length_b   1.000
_cell.length_c   1.000
_cell.angle_alpha   90.00
_cell.angle_beta   90.00
_cell.angle_gamma   90.00
#
_symmetry.space_group_name_H-M   'P 1'
#
loop_
_entity.id
_entity.type
_entity.pdbx_description
1 polymer ?
#
loop_
_entity_poly.entity_id
_entity_poly.type
_entity_poly.pdbx_seq_one_letter_code
_entity_poly.pdbx_strand_id
1 'polypeptide(L)'
;MIHPGQVVEALMVALEAEYGDALVTAGGVSWLSVHHVPIRRLVTRVVRKLLDLDEVPTATAFGAAEDLVVASGTTSLGYVAYELSKTGLSFLLGHGEPGELTPDSDEPGMPVRPPVKVTTAPVCAVSWSSRHAETLLPVLSALAGQGVRTTVVDMASEVDQRFPDAPESGITVLRLPDEALDRRGDVPVQSAIRPESERTVRAGQHEIGVGRLAWLAARMLVRSAGCTHPSWSATQYIEQWLDAVLLASHSRGLLCS
;
A
#
# COMPACT_ATOMS: atom_id res chain seq x y z
N MET A 1 12.49 3.16 -31.88
CA MET A 1 11.70 2.15 -31.15
C MET A 1 11.65 2.58 -29.70
N ILE A 2 10.47 2.87 -29.15
CA ILE A 2 10.35 3.33 -27.75
C ILE A 2 10.38 2.10 -26.85
N HIS A 3 11.32 2.04 -25.91
CA HIS A 3 11.43 0.92 -25.00
C HIS A 3 10.41 1.08 -23.85
N PRO A 4 9.48 0.13 -23.63
CA PRO A 4 8.43 0.26 -22.61
C PRO A 4 8.99 0.59 -21.22
N GLY A 5 10.13 -0.02 -20.85
CA GLY A 5 10.77 0.22 -19.56
C GLY A 5 11.23 1.66 -19.32
N GLN A 6 11.63 2.38 -20.38
CA GLN A 6 12.07 3.78 -20.25
C GLN A 6 10.87 4.71 -20.01
N VAL A 7 9.73 4.43 -20.66
CA VAL A 7 8.49 5.20 -20.45
C VAL A 7 7.95 4.97 -19.04
N VAL A 8 7.97 3.71 -18.56
CA VAL A 8 7.57 3.39 -17.18
C VAL A 8 8.42 4.17 -16.18
N GLU A 9 9.74 4.17 -16.36
CA GLU A 9 10.65 4.89 -15.47
C GLU A 9 10.39 6.40 -15.48
N ALA A 10 10.22 6.99 -16.67
CA ALA A 10 9.92 8.42 -16.81
C ALA A 10 8.60 8.80 -16.11
N LEU A 11 7.57 7.95 -16.20
CA LEU A 11 6.30 8.16 -15.50
C LEU A 11 6.45 8.04 -13.99
N MET A 12 7.16 7.03 -13.49
CA MET A 12 7.40 6.86 -12.04
C MET A 12 8.20 8.05 -11.47
N VAL A 13 9.23 8.51 -12.17
CA VAL A 13 10.01 9.70 -11.79
C VAL A 13 9.16 10.97 -11.80
N ALA A 14 8.29 11.13 -12.81
CA ALA A 14 7.40 12.28 -12.88
C ALA A 14 6.34 12.28 -11.77
N LEU A 15 5.78 11.11 -11.45
CA LEU A 15 4.86 10.93 -10.33
C LEU A 15 5.53 11.29 -9.00
N GLU A 16 6.73 10.77 -8.75
CA GLU A 16 7.48 11.07 -7.51
C GLU A 16 7.78 12.56 -7.39
N ALA A 17 8.25 13.18 -8.48
CA ALA A 17 8.63 14.59 -8.49
C ALA A 17 7.44 15.55 -8.28
N GLU A 18 6.24 15.22 -8.75
CA GLU A 18 5.07 16.11 -8.62
C GLU A 18 4.20 15.79 -7.40
N TYR A 19 4.10 14.51 -7.04
CA TYR A 19 3.10 14.05 -6.09
C TYR A 19 3.69 13.19 -4.96
N GLY A 20 5.00 12.92 -4.91
CA GLY A 20 5.61 12.13 -3.83
C GLY A 20 5.24 12.64 -2.44
N ASP A 21 5.32 13.96 -2.24
CA ASP A 21 5.00 14.60 -0.96
C ASP A 21 3.51 14.92 -0.77
N ALA A 22 2.65 14.60 -1.75
CA ALA A 22 1.22 14.86 -1.65
C ALA A 22 0.58 14.05 -0.50
N LEU A 23 1.23 12.97 -0.08
CA LEU A 23 0.81 12.14 1.03
C LEU A 23 2.00 11.42 1.67
N VAL A 24 2.15 11.60 2.99
CA VAL A 24 3.21 10.99 3.80
C VAL A 24 2.62 10.31 5.03
N THR A 25 3.25 9.20 5.45
CA THR A 25 2.94 8.54 6.71
C THR A 25 3.41 9.38 7.91
N ALA A 26 3.05 9.02 9.15
CA ALA A 26 3.54 9.74 10.33
C ALA A 26 5.06 9.64 10.48
N GLY A 27 5.64 8.50 10.07
CA GLY A 27 7.08 8.28 9.94
C GLY A 27 7.73 8.98 8.74
N GLY A 28 6.97 9.73 7.94
CA GLY A 28 7.49 10.53 6.82
C GLY A 28 7.72 9.76 5.52
N VAL A 29 7.12 8.57 5.35
CA VAL A 29 7.27 7.78 4.12
C VAL A 29 6.25 8.21 3.07
N SER A 30 6.70 8.51 1.85
CA SER A 30 5.80 8.91 0.75
C SER A 30 4.86 7.77 0.33
N TRP A 31 3.64 8.11 -0.08
CA TRP A 31 2.66 7.13 -0.56
C TRP A 31 3.16 6.30 -1.75
N LEU A 32 3.93 6.92 -2.65
CA LEU A 32 4.56 6.26 -3.77
C LEU A 32 5.61 5.26 -3.31
N SER A 33 6.37 5.56 -2.25
CA SER A 33 7.30 4.60 -1.66
C SER A 33 6.58 3.39 -1.08
N VAL A 34 5.49 3.61 -0.32
CA VAL A 34 4.68 2.53 0.26
C VAL A 34 4.04 1.65 -0.84
N HIS A 35 3.53 2.27 -1.91
CA HIS A 35 2.77 1.58 -2.96
C HIS A 35 3.56 1.44 -4.28
N HIS A 36 4.89 1.50 -4.22
CA HIS A 36 5.73 1.57 -5.42
C HIS A 36 5.48 0.38 -6.36
N VAL A 37 5.43 -0.83 -5.81
CA VAL A 37 5.25 -2.07 -6.59
C VAL A 37 3.89 -2.12 -7.31
N PRO A 38 2.73 -1.96 -6.63
CA PRO A 38 1.44 -1.99 -7.31
C PRO A 38 1.29 -0.87 -8.34
N ILE A 39 1.79 0.34 -8.04
CA ILE A 39 1.72 1.48 -8.97
C ILE A 39 2.60 1.23 -10.20
N ARG A 40 3.85 0.81 -10.01
CA ARG A 40 4.74 0.47 -11.14
C ARG A 40 4.17 -0.63 -12.01
N ARG A 41 3.49 -1.63 -11.43
CA ARG A 41 2.78 -2.68 -12.18
C ARG A 41 1.63 -2.11 -13.00
N LEU A 42 0.80 -1.23 -12.43
CA LEU A 42 -0.25 -0.52 -13.17
C LEU A 42 0.37 0.25 -14.35
N VAL A 43 1.36 1.11 -14.07
CA VAL A 43 2.05 1.92 -15.08
C VAL A 43 2.63 1.05 -16.19
N THR A 44 3.25 -0.07 -15.86
CA THR A 44 3.79 -1.02 -16.84
C THR A 44 2.70 -1.59 -17.76
N ARG A 45 1.54 -1.97 -17.20
CA ARG A 45 0.41 -2.49 -17.99
C ARG A 45 -0.18 -1.41 -18.89
N VAL A 46 -0.33 -0.20 -18.37
CA VAL A 46 -0.83 0.96 -19.12
C VAL A 46 0.08 1.29 -20.30
N VAL A 47 1.39 1.40 -20.06
CA VAL A 47 2.37 1.69 -21.12
C VAL A 47 2.33 0.64 -22.21
N ARG A 48 2.31 -0.66 -21.86
CA ARG A 48 2.20 -1.73 -22.85
C ARG A 48 0.93 -1.59 -23.67
N LYS A 49 -0.22 -1.43 -23.01
CA LYS A 49 -1.52 -1.26 -23.67
C LYS A 49 -1.53 -0.06 -24.61
N LEU A 50 -0.94 1.07 -24.23
CA LEU A 50 -0.86 2.27 -25.07
C LEU A 50 0.07 2.09 -26.28
N LEU A 51 1.19 1.39 -26.12
CA LEU A 51 2.11 1.13 -27.23
C LEU A 51 1.49 0.20 -28.29
N ASP A 52 0.56 -0.66 -27.90
CA ASP A 52 -0.19 -1.55 -28.78
C ASP A 52 -1.49 -0.91 -29.32
N LEU A 53 -1.78 0.34 -28.95
CA LEU A 53 -3.05 1.01 -29.25
C LEU A 53 -2.93 1.90 -30.50
N ASP A 54 -3.59 1.50 -31.57
CA ASP A 54 -3.63 2.25 -32.83
C ASP A 54 -4.60 3.44 -32.77
N GLU A 55 -5.75 3.29 -32.10
CA GLU A 55 -6.78 4.33 -31.96
C GLU A 55 -7.24 4.49 -30.51
N VAL A 56 -7.40 5.74 -30.08
CA VAL A 56 -7.82 6.09 -28.71
C VAL A 56 -9.31 5.79 -28.54
N PRO A 57 -9.74 5.11 -27.46
CA PRO A 57 -11.16 4.87 -27.22
C PRO A 57 -11.85 6.20 -26.93
N THR A 58 -12.86 6.56 -27.71
CA THR A 58 -13.67 7.75 -27.45
C THR A 58 -14.73 7.41 -26.41
N ALA A 59 -14.46 7.66 -25.13
CA ALA A 59 -15.48 7.65 -24.08
C ALA A 59 -15.92 9.09 -23.79
N THR A 60 -17.19 9.40 -24.01
CA THR A 60 -17.72 10.77 -23.99
C THR A 60 -18.42 11.17 -22.68
N ALA A 61 -18.59 10.25 -21.73
CA ALA A 61 -19.19 10.55 -20.45
C ALA A 61 -18.63 9.65 -19.34
N PHE A 62 -18.15 10.26 -18.27
CA PHE A 62 -17.80 9.58 -17.02
C PHE A 62 -19.05 9.49 -16.15
N GLY A 63 -19.57 8.28 -15.93
CA GLY A 63 -20.62 8.05 -14.95
C GLY A 63 -20.04 7.81 -13.56
N ALA A 64 -20.77 8.20 -12.51
CA ALA A 64 -20.39 7.92 -11.11
C ALA A 64 -20.24 6.42 -10.77
N ALA A 65 -20.72 5.54 -11.65
CA ALA A 65 -20.66 4.09 -11.48
C ALA A 65 -19.50 3.41 -12.27
N GLU A 66 -18.75 4.14 -13.09
CA GLU A 66 -17.67 3.54 -13.89
C GLU A 66 -16.34 3.51 -13.14
N ASP A 67 -15.90 2.31 -12.81
CA ASP A 67 -14.57 2.10 -12.25
C ASP A 67 -13.49 2.29 -13.33
N LEU A 68 -12.79 3.42 -13.25
CA LEU A 68 -11.64 3.70 -14.12
C LEU A 68 -10.49 2.72 -13.88
N VAL A 69 -10.39 2.23 -12.64
CA VAL A 69 -9.46 1.19 -12.22
C VAL A 69 -10.25 -0.01 -11.71
N VAL A 70 -10.14 -1.13 -12.43
CA VAL A 70 -10.80 -2.39 -12.12
C VAL A 70 -9.84 -3.30 -11.39
N ALA A 71 -10.26 -3.79 -10.22
CA ALA A 71 -9.57 -4.82 -9.48
C ALA A 71 -10.01 -6.20 -10.01
N SER A 72 -9.08 -6.99 -10.53
CA SER A 72 -9.34 -8.39 -10.86
C SER A 72 -8.90 -9.26 -9.68
N GLY A 73 -9.86 -9.83 -8.95
CA GLY A 73 -9.59 -10.80 -7.90
C GLY A 73 -9.26 -12.15 -8.52
N THR A 74 -7.98 -12.52 -8.60
CA THR A 74 -7.51 -13.88 -8.94
C THR A 74 -5.98 -13.90 -8.91
N THR A 75 -5.39 -13.94 -7.72
CA THR A 75 -4.06 -14.53 -7.58
C THR A 75 -3.99 -15.35 -6.30
N SER A 76 -3.16 -16.39 -6.32
CA SER A 76 -3.01 -17.40 -5.27
C SER A 76 -2.34 -16.91 -3.98
N LEU A 77 -2.03 -15.61 -3.86
CA LEU A 77 -1.23 -15.03 -2.77
C LEU A 77 -1.76 -13.66 -2.30
N GLY A 78 -3.06 -13.40 -2.46
CA GLY A 78 -3.65 -12.13 -2.04
C GLY A 78 -3.19 -10.90 -2.84
N TYR A 79 -2.54 -11.07 -4.00
CA TYR A 79 -2.26 -9.93 -4.89
C TYR A 79 -3.52 -9.53 -5.64
N VAL A 80 -3.89 -8.26 -5.47
CA VAL A 80 -4.88 -7.62 -6.34
C VAL A 80 -4.17 -7.08 -7.58
N ALA A 81 -4.67 -7.49 -8.74
CA ALA A 81 -4.25 -6.95 -10.03
C ALA A 81 -5.19 -5.79 -10.40
N TYR A 82 -4.60 -4.65 -10.74
CA TYR A 82 -5.35 -3.47 -11.19
C TYR A 82 -5.16 -3.25 -12.68
N GLU A 83 -6.25 -2.92 -13.37
CA GLU A 83 -6.25 -2.60 -14.80
C GLU A 83 -7.11 -1.37 -15.08
N LEU A 84 -6.77 -0.63 -16.13
CA LEU A 84 -7.62 0.46 -16.61
C LEU A 84 -8.72 -0.07 -17.52
N SER A 85 -9.96 0.31 -17.19
CA SER A 85 -11.10 0.15 -18.10
C SER A 85 -10.89 0.96 -19.39
N LYS A 86 -11.73 0.76 -20.41
CA LYS A 86 -11.67 1.59 -21.63
C LYS A 86 -11.85 3.06 -21.30
N THR A 87 -12.78 3.35 -20.39
CA THR A 87 -13.04 4.70 -19.89
C THR A 87 -11.86 5.26 -19.09
N GLY A 88 -11.22 4.45 -18.24
CA GLY A 88 -9.99 4.86 -17.54
C GLY A 88 -8.82 5.17 -18.48
N LEU A 89 -8.71 4.44 -19.59
CA LEU A 89 -7.71 4.73 -20.63
C LEU A 89 -8.01 6.05 -21.37
N SER A 90 -9.27 6.29 -21.72
CA SER A 90 -9.75 7.54 -22.33
C SER A 90 -9.48 8.72 -21.38
N PHE A 91 -9.80 8.57 -20.09
CA PHE A 91 -9.48 9.54 -19.05
C PHE A 91 -7.99 9.86 -19.01
N LEU A 92 -7.13 8.85 -18.94
CA LEU A 92 -5.68 9.02 -18.86
C LEU A 92 -5.13 9.85 -20.04
N LEU A 93 -5.72 9.70 -21.22
CA LEU A 93 -5.34 10.38 -22.46
C LEU A 93 -5.98 11.77 -22.63
N GLY A 94 -6.59 12.32 -21.58
CA GLY A 94 -7.10 13.68 -21.56
C GLY A 94 -8.56 13.82 -21.98
N HIS A 95 -9.26 12.73 -22.27
CA HIS A 95 -10.68 12.80 -22.61
C HIS A 95 -11.55 12.84 -21.36
N GLY A 96 -12.39 13.88 -21.29
CA GLY A 96 -13.38 14.20 -20.25
C GLY A 96 -12.81 14.53 -18.85
N GLU A 97 -13.73 14.72 -17.90
CA GLU A 97 -13.45 15.32 -16.59
C GLU A 97 -13.18 14.29 -15.49
N PRO A 98 -12.32 14.62 -14.50
CA PRO A 98 -12.20 13.83 -13.29
C PRO A 98 -13.54 13.87 -12.54
N GLY A 99 -14.19 12.71 -12.38
CA GLY A 99 -15.34 12.60 -11.48
C GLY A 99 -14.92 12.87 -10.03
N GLU A 100 -15.90 13.06 -9.14
CA GLU A 100 -15.60 13.01 -7.72
C GLU A 100 -15.22 11.58 -7.35
N LEU A 101 -14.18 11.45 -6.52
CA LEU A 101 -13.85 10.18 -5.93
C LEU A 101 -14.82 9.94 -4.78
N THR A 102 -16.00 9.41 -5.11
CA THR A 102 -16.95 8.97 -4.08
C THR A 102 -16.28 7.90 -3.22
N PRO A 103 -16.26 8.09 -1.89
CA PRO A 103 -15.82 7.04 -0.99
C PRO A 103 -16.72 5.82 -1.19
N ASP A 104 -16.12 4.63 -1.21
CA ASP A 104 -16.87 3.47 -0.77
C ASP A 104 -17.17 3.76 0.71
N SER A 105 -18.43 4.07 0.99
CA SER A 105 -18.92 4.58 2.27
C SER A 105 -18.64 3.59 3.40
N ASP A 106 -17.50 3.74 4.06
CA ASP A 106 -17.19 3.13 5.35
C ASP A 106 -16.81 4.23 6.35
N GLU A 107 -17.28 4.06 7.59
CA GLU A 107 -17.14 5.03 8.67
C GLU A 107 -15.68 5.43 8.91
N PRO A 108 -15.42 6.69 9.34
CA PRO A 108 -14.08 7.12 9.73
C PRO A 108 -13.47 6.13 10.72
N GLY A 109 -12.34 5.54 10.32
CA GLY A 109 -11.67 4.50 11.09
C GLY A 109 -11.51 4.92 12.55
N MET A 110 -12.14 4.16 13.45
CA MET A 110 -12.03 4.37 14.89
C MET A 110 -10.55 4.49 15.30
N PRO A 111 -10.22 5.42 16.23
CA PRO A 111 -8.86 5.59 16.70
C PRO A 111 -8.30 4.27 17.24
N VAL A 112 -7.07 3.97 16.84
CA VAL A 112 -6.36 2.75 17.24
C VAL A 112 -6.29 2.70 18.76
N ARG A 113 -7.01 1.75 19.38
CA ARG A 113 -6.76 1.45 20.78
C ARG A 113 -5.51 0.58 20.86
N PRO A 114 -4.47 0.97 21.62
CA PRO A 114 -3.32 0.11 21.82
C PRO A 114 -3.79 -1.22 22.43
N PRO A 115 -3.20 -2.37 22.05
CA PRO A 115 -3.57 -3.65 22.63
C PRO A 115 -3.34 -3.59 24.14
N VAL A 116 -4.37 -3.96 24.91
CA VAL A 116 -4.45 -3.88 26.39
C VAL A 116 -3.38 -4.72 27.11
N LYS A 117 -2.51 -5.42 26.38
CA LYS A 117 -1.55 -6.43 26.90
C LYS A 117 -0.12 -6.23 26.40
N VAL A 118 0.33 -5.00 26.13
CA VAL A 118 1.77 -4.78 25.91
C VAL A 118 2.49 -4.95 27.26
N THR A 119 3.16 -6.08 27.44
CA THR A 119 4.02 -6.30 28.61
C THR A 119 5.32 -5.55 28.43
N THR A 120 5.82 -4.91 29.50
CA THR A 120 7.15 -4.32 29.48
C THR A 120 8.22 -5.40 29.30
N ALA A 121 8.95 -5.34 28.19
CA ALA A 121 9.99 -6.29 27.84
C ALA A 121 11.25 -5.53 27.38
N PRO A 122 12.45 -5.92 27.83
CA PRO A 122 13.70 -5.25 27.43
C PRO A 122 14.00 -5.36 25.93
N VAL A 123 13.48 -6.38 25.24
CA VAL A 123 13.67 -6.60 23.81
C VAL A 123 12.31 -6.72 23.13
N CYS A 124 12.16 -5.97 22.04
CA CYS A 124 11.06 -6.11 21.10
C CYS A 124 11.60 -6.68 19.79
N ALA A 125 10.89 -7.64 19.19
CA ALA A 125 11.20 -8.17 17.87
C ALA A 125 10.00 -7.98 16.95
N VAL A 126 10.24 -7.74 15.66
CA VAL A 126 9.17 -7.59 14.65
C VAL A 126 9.34 -8.68 13.59
N SER A 127 8.28 -9.45 13.36
CA SER A 127 8.22 -10.51 12.36
C SER A 127 7.17 -10.18 11.30
N TRP A 128 7.52 -10.29 10.02
CA TRP A 128 6.61 -10.00 8.89
C TRP A 128 6.16 -11.26 8.13
N SER A 129 6.80 -12.40 8.40
CA SER A 129 6.54 -13.66 7.71
C SER A 129 7.07 -14.85 8.52
N SER A 130 6.70 -16.06 8.13
CA SER A 130 7.21 -17.29 8.75
C SER A 130 8.73 -17.40 8.64
N ARG A 131 9.33 -16.96 7.52
CA ARG A 131 10.80 -16.92 7.36
C ARG A 131 11.47 -15.97 8.34
N HIS A 132 10.85 -14.82 8.63
CA HIS A 132 11.38 -13.89 9.62
C HIS A 132 11.25 -14.51 11.02
N ALA A 133 10.12 -15.17 11.31
CA ALA A 133 9.93 -15.92 12.54
C ALA A 133 11.02 -17.00 12.72
N GLU A 134 11.29 -17.82 11.69
CA GLU A 134 12.35 -18.84 11.69
C GLU A 134 13.74 -18.27 11.99
N THR A 135 14.00 -17.04 11.52
CA THR A 135 15.29 -16.36 11.75
C THR A 135 15.37 -15.77 13.16
N LEU A 136 14.27 -15.26 13.69
CA LEU A 136 14.21 -14.63 15.01
C LEU A 136 14.12 -15.65 16.15
N LEU A 137 13.40 -16.76 15.97
CA LEU A 137 13.13 -17.77 16.99
C LEU A 137 14.39 -18.25 17.73
N PRO A 138 15.49 -18.66 17.06
CA PRO A 138 16.69 -19.12 17.76
C PRO A 138 17.29 -18.05 18.68
N VAL A 139 17.26 -16.78 18.26
CA VAL A 139 17.78 -15.65 19.04
C VAL A 139 16.88 -15.38 20.24
N LEU A 140 15.56 -15.40 20.03
CA LEU A 140 14.57 -15.17 21.08
C LEU A 140 14.57 -16.28 22.13
N SER A 141 14.70 -17.55 21.71
CA SER A 141 14.88 -18.70 22.60
C SER A 141 16.15 -18.59 23.44
N ALA A 142 17.27 -18.18 22.83
CA ALA A 142 18.52 -17.97 23.56
C ALA A 142 18.39 -16.86 24.62
N LEU A 143 17.67 -15.78 24.31
CA LEU A 143 17.36 -14.70 25.26
C LEU A 143 16.44 -15.19 26.39
N ALA A 144 15.40 -15.95 26.07
CA ALA A 144 14.49 -16.53 27.05
C ALA A 144 15.22 -17.48 28.01
N GLY A 145 16.14 -18.31 27.49
CA GLY A 145 17.01 -19.18 28.30
C GLY A 145 17.95 -18.42 29.25
N GLN A 146 18.24 -17.15 28.97
CA GLN A 146 18.98 -16.24 29.86
C GLN A 146 18.07 -15.44 30.81
N GLY A 147 16.76 -15.71 30.81
CA GLY A 147 15.77 -15.00 31.61
C GLY A 147 15.38 -13.61 31.06
N VAL A 148 15.76 -13.30 29.81
CA VAL A 148 15.41 -12.04 29.16
C VAL A 148 14.02 -12.16 28.55
N ARG A 149 13.08 -11.36 29.07
CA ARG A 149 11.72 -11.28 28.50
C ARG A 149 11.76 -10.59 27.13
N THR A 150 11.01 -11.11 26.18
CA THR A 150 10.91 -10.55 24.83
C THR A 150 9.45 -10.36 24.46
N THR A 151 9.17 -9.30 23.70
CA THR A 151 7.88 -9.12 23.02
C THR A 151 8.12 -9.28 21.53
N VAL A 152 7.33 -10.12 20.86
CA VAL A 152 7.33 -10.28 19.41
C VAL A 152 6.08 -9.64 18.85
N VAL A 153 6.25 -8.70 17.93
CA VAL A 153 5.18 -8.11 17.14
C VAL A 153 5.10 -8.90 15.83
N ASP A 154 4.05 -9.71 15.72
CA ASP A 154 3.77 -10.55 14.56
C ASP A 154 2.86 -9.78 13.59
N MET A 155 3.48 -9.27 12.52
CA MET A 155 2.85 -8.51 11.44
C MET A 155 2.35 -9.40 10.29
N ALA A 156 2.53 -10.72 10.40
CA ALA A 156 2.07 -11.65 9.38
C ALA A 156 0.54 -11.67 9.33
N SER A 157 0.00 -11.39 8.14
CA SER A 157 -1.45 -11.39 7.91
C SER A 157 -2.03 -12.79 7.72
N GLU A 158 -1.29 -13.65 7.02
CA GLU A 158 -1.71 -15.00 6.66
C GLU A 158 -1.40 -15.95 7.80
N VAL A 159 -2.36 -16.82 8.14
CA VAL A 159 -2.28 -17.70 9.31
C VAL A 159 -1.07 -18.64 9.25
N ASP A 160 -0.73 -19.15 8.08
CA ASP A 160 0.41 -20.03 7.84
C ASP A 160 1.77 -19.29 7.88
N GLN A 161 1.74 -17.96 7.83
CA GLN A 161 2.93 -17.11 7.92
C GLN A 161 3.16 -16.53 9.33
N ARG A 162 2.25 -16.80 10.28
CA ARG A 162 2.30 -16.26 11.64
C ARG A 162 3.45 -16.83 12.45
N PHE A 163 3.85 -16.04 13.45
CA PHE A 163 4.74 -16.50 14.49
C PHE A 163 4.08 -17.62 15.32
N PRO A 164 4.82 -18.68 15.73
CA PRO A 164 4.24 -19.83 16.41
C PRO A 164 3.41 -19.48 17.65
N ASP A 165 2.27 -20.17 17.82
CA ASP A 165 1.31 -19.96 18.93
C ASP A 165 1.83 -20.37 20.31
N ALA A 166 2.78 -21.30 20.39
CA ALA A 166 3.33 -21.82 21.63
C ALA A 166 4.81 -21.42 21.79
N PRO A 167 5.12 -20.13 21.97
CA PRO A 167 6.49 -19.69 22.15
C PRO A 167 7.00 -20.08 23.54
N GLU A 168 8.33 -20.12 23.69
CA GLU A 168 8.98 -20.42 24.98
C GLU A 168 8.56 -19.45 26.09
N SER A 169 8.65 -19.92 27.34
CA SER A 169 8.37 -19.07 28.50
C SER A 169 9.26 -17.83 28.49
N GLY A 170 8.66 -16.63 28.60
CA GLY A 170 9.38 -15.36 28.51
C GLY A 170 9.27 -14.66 27.15
N ILE A 171 8.61 -15.26 26.17
CA ILE A 171 8.28 -14.65 24.88
C ILE A 171 6.78 -14.34 24.83
N THR A 172 6.43 -13.06 24.69
CA THR A 172 5.04 -12.61 24.50
C THR A 172 4.84 -12.27 23.02
N VAL A 173 3.85 -12.88 22.36
CA VAL A 173 3.50 -12.55 20.96
C VAL A 173 2.30 -11.61 20.92
N LEU A 174 2.45 -10.50 20.20
CA LEU A 174 1.41 -9.53 19.88
C LEU A 174 1.14 -9.59 18.39
N ARG A 175 -0.07 -9.98 18.02
CA ARG A 175 -0.47 -10.10 16.62
C ARG A 175 -1.07 -8.80 16.10
N LEU A 176 -0.82 -8.53 14.83
CA LEU A 176 -1.56 -7.52 14.10
C LEU A 176 -3.07 -7.84 14.22
N PRO A 177 -3.92 -6.85 14.56
CA PRO A 177 -5.37 -7.06 14.60
C PRO A 177 -5.90 -7.55 13.25
N ASP A 178 -6.83 -8.51 13.27
CA ASP A 178 -7.34 -9.12 12.03
C ASP A 178 -8.02 -8.06 11.13
N GLU A 179 -8.64 -7.04 11.72
CA GLU A 179 -9.28 -5.93 10.99
C GLU A 179 -8.30 -4.89 10.41
N ALA A 180 -6.99 -5.01 10.66
CA ALA A 180 -6.00 -4.00 10.27
C ALA A 180 -5.96 -3.80 8.74
N LEU A 181 -6.11 -4.88 7.97
CA LEU A 181 -6.01 -4.89 6.51
C LEU A 181 -7.34 -4.65 5.80
N ASP A 182 -8.45 -4.80 6.51
CA ASP A 182 -9.81 -4.57 5.99
C ASP A 182 -10.17 -3.08 5.96
N ARG A 183 -9.37 -2.23 6.61
CA ARG A 183 -9.59 -0.79 6.63
C ARG A 183 -9.53 -0.22 5.22
N ARG A 184 -10.61 0.46 4.86
CA ARG A 184 -10.74 1.30 3.66
C ARG A 184 -11.11 2.69 4.14
N GLY A 185 -10.71 3.70 3.40
CA GLY A 185 -11.01 5.08 3.77
C GLY A 185 -10.48 6.08 2.78
N ASP A 186 -10.84 7.33 3.02
CA ASP A 186 -10.42 8.45 2.19
C ASP A 186 -8.92 8.61 2.19
N VAL A 187 -8.40 8.91 1.01
CA VAL A 187 -7.01 9.30 0.84
C VAL A 187 -7.02 10.84 0.78
N PRO A 188 -6.43 11.56 1.75
CA PRO A 188 -6.49 13.02 1.77
C PRO A 188 -5.78 13.69 0.58
N VAL A 189 -5.02 12.91 -0.21
CA VAL A 189 -4.33 13.31 -1.44
C VAL A 189 -5.27 13.86 -2.52
N GLN A 190 -6.57 13.59 -2.46
CA GLN A 190 -7.53 14.01 -3.49
C GLN A 190 -7.55 15.53 -3.71
N SER A 191 -7.37 16.31 -2.64
CA SER A 191 -7.30 17.78 -2.73
C SER A 191 -5.94 18.30 -3.21
N ALA A 192 -4.89 17.46 -3.14
CA ALA A 192 -3.53 17.78 -3.57
C ALA A 192 -3.24 17.36 -5.02
N ILE A 193 -3.97 16.38 -5.55
CA ILE A 193 -3.83 15.95 -6.94
C ILE A 193 -4.60 16.90 -7.85
N ARG A 194 -3.89 17.42 -8.86
CA ARG A 194 -4.45 18.24 -9.93
C ARG A 194 -4.46 17.44 -11.23
N PRO A 195 -5.59 16.82 -11.61
CA PRO A 195 -5.69 16.02 -12.84
C PRO A 195 -5.25 16.81 -14.08
N GLU A 196 -5.50 18.10 -14.10
CA GLU A 196 -5.13 19.07 -15.13
C GLU A 196 -3.64 19.48 -15.14
N SER A 197 -2.75 18.76 -14.45
CA SER A 197 -1.30 19.01 -14.52
C SER A 197 -0.81 19.07 -15.97
N GLU A 198 -0.06 20.12 -16.29
CA GLU A 198 0.50 20.36 -17.63
C GLU A 198 1.59 19.35 -17.99
N ARG A 199 2.18 18.65 -17.01
CA ARG A 199 3.24 17.69 -17.28
C ARG A 199 2.68 16.43 -17.92
N THR A 200 3.22 16.12 -19.10
CA THR A 200 2.95 14.89 -19.81
C THR A 200 4.22 14.07 -20.01
N VAL A 201 4.05 12.76 -20.16
CA VAL A 201 5.11 11.85 -20.61
C VAL A 201 4.63 11.11 -21.86
N ARG A 202 5.48 11.07 -22.89
CA ARG A 202 5.14 10.45 -24.17
C ARG A 202 5.31 8.93 -24.12
N ALA A 203 4.29 8.19 -24.57
CA ALA A 203 4.29 6.76 -24.74
C ALA A 203 3.84 6.40 -26.18
N GLY A 204 4.79 6.21 -27.09
CA GLY A 204 4.43 6.01 -28.50
C GLY A 204 3.95 7.31 -29.13
N GLN A 205 2.75 7.24 -29.70
CA GLN A 205 2.02 8.37 -30.24
C GLN A 205 1.16 9.10 -29.19
N HIS A 206 1.07 8.55 -27.98
CA HIS A 206 0.19 9.03 -26.92
C HIS A 206 0.93 9.91 -25.91
N GLU A 207 0.25 10.92 -25.38
CA GLU A 207 0.74 11.74 -24.27
C GLU A 207 -0.05 11.42 -23.00
N ILE A 208 0.66 11.10 -21.92
CA ILE A 208 0.07 10.71 -20.64
C ILE A 208 0.21 11.86 -19.66
N GLY A 209 -0.91 12.43 -19.19
CA GLY A 209 -0.92 13.44 -18.14
C GLY A 209 -0.55 12.85 -16.78
N VAL A 210 0.48 13.41 -16.13
CA VAL A 210 0.98 12.90 -14.84
C VAL A 210 -0.06 13.07 -13.74
N GLY A 211 -0.80 14.19 -13.73
CA GLY A 211 -1.89 14.41 -12.78
C GLY A 211 -3.04 13.42 -12.91
N ARG A 212 -3.43 13.05 -14.12
CA ARG A 212 -4.46 12.03 -14.38
C ARG A 212 -3.98 10.64 -13.95
N LEU A 213 -2.71 10.33 -14.17
CA LEU A 213 -2.10 9.10 -13.66
C LEU A 213 -2.07 9.06 -12.12
N ALA A 214 -1.72 10.17 -11.48
CA ALA A 214 -1.73 10.29 -10.02
C ALA A 214 -3.15 10.10 -9.47
N TRP A 215 -4.16 10.68 -10.12
CA TRP A 215 -5.57 10.51 -9.74
C TRP A 215 -6.00 9.03 -9.82
N LEU A 216 -5.62 8.31 -10.87
CA LEU A 216 -5.90 6.88 -11.00
C LEU A 216 -5.14 6.05 -9.96
N ALA A 217 -3.91 6.43 -9.63
CA ALA A 217 -3.13 5.78 -8.58
C ALA A 217 -3.75 6.01 -7.19
N ALA A 218 -4.29 7.21 -6.91
CA ALA A 218 -5.03 7.47 -5.67
C ALA A 218 -6.27 6.58 -5.53
N ARG A 219 -6.91 6.19 -6.65
CA ARG A 219 -7.99 5.19 -6.61
C ARG A 219 -7.53 3.81 -6.20
N MET A 220 -6.30 3.42 -6.55
CA MET A 220 -5.72 2.19 -6.05
C MET A 220 -5.49 2.25 -4.55
N LEU A 221 -5.03 3.38 -4.01
CA LEU A 221 -4.76 3.54 -2.57
C LEU A 221 -6.00 3.31 -1.69
N VAL A 222 -7.19 3.70 -2.17
CA VAL A 222 -8.47 3.48 -1.48
C VAL A 222 -8.87 2.00 -1.54
N ARG A 223 -8.71 1.38 -2.72
CA ARG A 223 -9.25 0.04 -3.04
C ARG A 223 -8.27 -1.11 -2.80
N SER A 224 -7.03 -0.80 -2.44
CA SER A 224 -6.02 -1.77 -2.06
C SER A 224 -6.45 -2.49 -0.80
N ALA A 225 -6.30 -3.81 -0.79
CA ALA A 225 -6.74 -4.67 0.29
C ALA A 225 -5.80 -5.87 0.39
N GLY A 226 -5.67 -6.39 1.62
CA GLY A 226 -4.75 -7.47 1.94
C GLY A 226 -3.33 -6.99 2.20
N CYS A 227 -2.46 -7.93 2.57
CA CYS A 227 -1.14 -7.62 3.12
C CYS A 227 -0.08 -7.21 2.10
N THR A 228 -0.25 -7.64 0.84
CA THR A 228 0.73 -7.34 -0.20
C THR A 228 0.59 -5.91 -0.71
N HIS A 229 -0.64 -5.41 -0.75
CA HIS A 229 -1.01 -4.05 -1.12
C HIS A 229 -2.11 -3.58 -0.14
N PRO A 230 -1.77 -3.16 1.09
CA PRO A 230 -2.74 -2.60 2.01
C PRO A 230 -3.32 -1.29 1.44
N SER A 231 -4.52 -0.89 1.86
CA SER A 231 -5.00 0.47 1.56
C SER A 231 -4.11 1.51 2.25
N TRP A 232 -4.24 2.77 1.85
CA TRP A 232 -3.57 3.86 2.58
C TRP A 232 -4.06 3.94 4.04
N SER A 233 -5.36 3.78 4.27
CA SER A 233 -5.94 3.79 5.62
C SER A 233 -5.42 2.63 6.48
N ALA A 234 -5.31 1.43 5.90
CA ALA A 234 -4.69 0.27 6.54
C ALA A 234 -3.21 0.53 6.85
N THR A 235 -2.46 1.13 5.91
CA THR A 235 -1.06 1.51 6.13
C THR A 235 -0.91 2.44 7.34
N GLN A 236 -1.70 3.52 7.39
CA GLN A 236 -1.67 4.47 8.50
C GLN A 236 -2.04 3.81 9.84
N TYR A 237 -3.06 2.94 9.83
CA TYR A 237 -3.45 2.19 11.01
C TYR A 237 -2.32 1.29 11.51
N ILE A 238 -1.70 0.51 10.61
CA ILE A 238 -0.63 -0.43 10.93
C ILE A 238 0.57 0.32 11.52
N GLU A 239 0.95 1.45 10.92
CA GLU A 239 2.03 2.31 11.43
C GLU A 239 1.71 2.82 12.83
N GLN A 240 0.54 3.43 13.03
CA GLN A 240 0.13 3.95 14.34
C GLN A 240 0.04 2.86 15.41
N TRP A 241 -0.45 1.68 15.04
CA TRP A 241 -0.53 0.53 15.92
C TRP A 241 0.87 0.04 16.31
N LEU A 242 1.78 -0.09 15.35
CA LEU A 242 3.16 -0.50 15.60
C LEU A 242 3.87 0.50 16.50
N ASP A 243 3.73 1.80 16.22
CA ASP A 243 4.28 2.87 17.06
C ASP A 243 3.74 2.79 18.49
N ALA A 244 2.44 2.60 18.67
CA ALA A 244 1.83 2.46 19.99
C ALA A 244 2.36 1.24 20.75
N VAL A 245 2.55 0.10 20.07
CA VAL A 245 3.13 -1.11 20.65
C VAL A 245 4.59 -0.88 21.04
N LEU A 246 5.39 -0.28 20.16
CA LEU A 246 6.80 0.01 20.42
C LEU A 246 6.95 0.98 21.60
N LEU A 247 6.16 2.05 21.65
CA LEU A 247 6.15 3.01 22.76
C LEU A 247 5.74 2.35 24.08
N ALA A 248 4.68 1.54 24.09
CA ALA A 248 4.19 0.86 25.29
C ALA A 248 5.13 -0.26 25.77
N SER A 249 5.92 -0.87 24.88
CA SER A 249 6.84 -1.95 25.23
C SER A 249 7.98 -1.50 26.15
N HIS A 250 8.35 -0.21 26.09
CA HIS A 250 9.54 0.37 26.72
C HIS A 250 10.82 -0.44 26.47
N SER A 251 10.89 -1.13 25.32
CA SER A 251 12.03 -1.96 24.96
C SER A 251 13.30 -1.12 24.74
N ARG A 252 14.44 -1.67 25.15
CA ARG A 252 15.77 -1.06 25.01
C ARG A 252 16.52 -1.60 23.79
N GLY A 253 16.05 -2.72 23.23
CA GLY A 253 16.56 -3.30 21.99
C GLY A 253 15.41 -3.65 21.05
N LEU A 254 15.62 -3.37 19.76
CA LEU A 254 14.72 -3.74 18.67
C LEU A 254 15.42 -4.75 17.77
N LEU A 255 14.78 -5.88 17.51
CA LEU A 255 15.23 -6.90 16.57
C LEU A 255 14.29 -6.88 15.35
N CYS A 256 14.84 -6.61 14.17
CA CYS A 256 14.12 -6.68 12.92
C CYS A 256 14.80 -7.71 12.01
N SER A 257 14.00 -8.56 11.38
CA SER A 257 14.41 -9.45 10.29
C SER A 257 13.69 -9.05 9.00
#